data_AF-A0A535YPW1-F1
#
_entry.id   AF-A0A535YPW1-F1
#
_cell.length_a   1.000
_cell.length_b   1.000
_cell.length_c   1.000
_cell.angle_alpha   90.00
_cell.angle_beta   90.00
_cell.angle_gamma   90.00
#
_symmetry.space_group_name_H-M   'P 1'
#
loop_
_entity.id
_entity.type
_entity.pdbx_description
1 polymer ?
#
loop_
_entity_poly.entity_id
_entity_poly.type
_entity_poly.pdbx_seq_one_letter_code
_entity_poly.pdbx_strand_id
1 'polypeptide(L)'
;SALRSYYAEASRRYGVDPSYLASINYIESNFGHVKDTSSAGAQGPMQFLPSTWTQYGQGGDIHDPHDSILAAARYLVRNGAPYNMRNAIFQYNHDYDYVDAVESFARAYRTDPGWLDRMYYWNTFG
;
A
#
# COMPACT_ATOMS: atom_id res chain seq x y z
N SER A 1 1.97 15.63 -3.49
CA SER A 1 3.16 14.86 -3.11
C SER A 1 3.47 13.80 -4.17
N ALA A 2 4.69 13.26 -4.19
CA ALA A 2 5.09 12.17 -5.10
C ALA A 2 4.24 10.89 -4.89
N LEU A 3 3.88 10.57 -3.65
CA LEU A 3 3.00 9.43 -3.35
C LEU A 3 1.64 9.55 -4.04
N ARG A 4 1.03 10.74 -4.04
CA ARG A 4 -0.25 10.98 -4.72
C ARG A 4 -0.17 10.66 -6.21
N SER A 5 0.93 11.01 -6.88
CA SER A 5 1.14 10.63 -8.29
C SER A 5 1.34 9.13 -8.47
N TYR A 6 2.03 8.45 -7.56
CA TYR A 6 2.27 7.01 -7.65
C TYR A 6 0.98 6.21 -7.48
N TYR A 7 0.14 6.58 -6.52
CA TYR A 7 -1.19 5.96 -6.37
C TYR A 7 -2.09 6.22 -7.57
N ALA A 8 -2.11 7.45 -8.10
CA ALA A 8 -2.87 7.79 -9.28
C ALA A 8 -2.41 7.00 -10.52
N GLU A 9 -1.09 6.80 -10.66
CA GLU A 9 -0.53 5.97 -11.71
C GLU A 9 -0.92 4.50 -11.56
N ALA A 10 -0.77 3.93 -10.36
CA ALA A 10 -1.19 2.56 -10.07
C ALA A 10 -2.69 2.36 -10.39
N SER A 11 -3.52 3.32 -10.02
CA SER A 11 -4.95 3.31 -10.33
C SER A 11 -5.21 3.33 -11.84
N ARG A 12 -4.54 4.22 -12.58
CA ARG A 12 -4.68 4.28 -14.05
C ARG A 12 -4.24 2.97 -14.73
N ARG A 13 -3.18 2.33 -14.24
CA ARG A 13 -2.62 1.11 -14.84
C ARG A 13 -3.42 -0.15 -14.47
N TYR A 14 -3.94 -0.23 -13.25
CA TYR A 14 -4.41 -1.49 -12.66
C TYR A 14 -5.86 -1.44 -12.13
N GLY A 15 -6.50 -0.27 -12.15
CA GLY A 15 -7.89 -0.10 -11.69
C GLY A 15 -8.06 -0.15 -10.16
N VAL A 16 -6.96 -0.22 -9.39
CA VAL A 16 -7.00 -0.19 -7.92
C VAL A 16 -7.24 1.24 -7.45
N ASP A 17 -8.23 1.44 -6.59
CA ASP A 17 -8.52 2.75 -6.01
C ASP A 17 -7.31 3.26 -5.18
N PRO A 18 -6.83 4.49 -5.41
CA PRO A 18 -5.70 5.09 -4.67
C PRO A 18 -5.81 5.00 -3.15
N SER A 19 -7.04 5.06 -2.61
CA SER A 19 -7.30 5.01 -1.18
C SER A 19 -6.83 3.70 -0.53
N TYR A 20 -6.93 2.56 -1.22
CA TYR A 20 -6.45 1.28 -0.70
C TYR A 20 -4.93 1.22 -0.67
N LEU A 21 -4.27 1.67 -1.74
CA LEU A 21 -2.80 1.69 -1.79
C LEU A 21 -2.20 2.66 -0.78
N ALA A 22 -2.83 3.82 -0.58
CA ALA A 22 -2.43 4.77 0.46
C ALA A 22 -2.61 4.20 1.86
N SER A 23 -3.71 3.50 2.12
CA SER A 23 -4.00 2.89 3.42
C SER A 23 -3.03 1.77 3.76
N ILE A 24 -2.73 0.88 2.79
CA ILE A 24 -1.73 -0.17 2.96
C ILE A 24 -0.34 0.46 3.21
N ASN A 25 0.10 1.42 2.38
CA ASN A 25 1.40 2.08 2.60
C ASN A 25 1.52 2.75 3.99
N TYR A 26 0.41 3.32 4.48
CA TYR A 26 0.37 3.89 5.82
C TYR A 26 0.54 2.82 6.91
N ILE A 27 -0.26 1.76 6.86
CA ILE A 27 -0.23 0.68 7.87
C ILE A 27 1.12 -0.04 7.87
N GLU A 28 1.66 -0.34 6.69
CA GLU A 28 2.88 -1.15 6.57
C GLU A 28 4.13 -0.43 7.06
N SER A 29 4.25 0.87 6.78
CA SER A 29 5.54 1.56 6.97
C SER A 29 5.43 3.04 7.30
N ASN A 30 4.22 3.53 7.62
CA ASN A 30 3.96 4.96 7.73
C ASN A 30 4.46 5.72 6.50
N PHE A 31 4.04 5.26 5.31
CA PHE A 31 4.45 5.80 4.01
C PHE A 31 5.95 5.70 3.68
N GLY A 32 6.63 4.70 4.23
CA GLY A 32 8.06 4.46 4.04
C GLY A 32 8.97 5.21 5.03
N HIS A 33 8.39 5.87 6.04
CA HIS A 33 9.17 6.47 7.13
C HIS A 33 9.78 5.41 8.05
N VAL A 34 9.06 4.30 8.30
CA VAL A 34 9.59 3.12 8.99
C VAL A 34 10.26 2.22 7.97
N LYS A 35 11.59 2.06 8.10
CA LYS A 35 12.42 1.32 7.14
C LYS A 35 12.88 -0.04 7.65
N ASP A 36 12.46 -0.42 8.85
CA ASP A 36 12.86 -1.67 9.47
C ASP A 36 12.29 -2.85 8.69
N THR A 37 13.13 -3.87 8.50
CA THR A 37 12.70 -5.17 8.03
C THR A 37 11.91 -5.85 9.13
N SER A 38 10.70 -6.34 8.84
CA SER A 38 9.90 -7.04 9.84
C SER A 38 10.57 -8.33 10.32
N SER A 39 10.11 -8.90 11.44
CA SER A 39 10.60 -10.20 11.92
C SER A 39 10.38 -11.34 10.91
N ALA A 40 9.39 -11.21 10.02
CA ALA A 40 9.14 -12.14 8.93
C ALA A 40 10.00 -11.87 7.67
N GLY A 41 10.83 -10.82 7.69
CA GLY A 41 11.71 -10.44 6.57
C GLY A 41 11.05 -9.52 5.55
N ALA A 42 9.89 -8.95 5.85
CA ALA A 42 9.19 -8.02 4.96
C ALA A 42 9.91 -6.67 4.87
N GLN A 43 9.94 -6.06 3.69
CA GLN A 43 10.82 -4.93 3.37
C GLN A 43 10.11 -3.84 2.56
N GLY A 44 10.63 -2.62 2.72
CA GLY A 44 10.24 -1.47 1.91
C GLY A 44 8.89 -0.85 2.29
N PRO A 45 8.44 0.16 1.54
CA PRO A 45 7.26 0.95 1.90
C PRO A 45 5.95 0.13 1.95
N MET A 46 5.85 -0.90 1.12
CA MET A 46 4.68 -1.79 1.10
C MET A 46 4.93 -3.13 1.81
N GLN A 47 6.00 -3.23 2.62
CA GLN A 47 6.41 -4.40 3.42
C GLN A 47 6.23 -5.73 2.69
N PHE A 48 6.93 -5.88 1.57
CA PHE A 48 6.91 -7.12 0.81
C PHE A 48 7.85 -8.16 1.40
N LEU A 49 7.38 -9.40 1.51
CA LEU A 49 8.29 -10.55 1.61
C LEU A 49 9.11 -10.68 0.30
N PRO A 50 10.41 -11.03 0.37
CA PRO A 50 11.26 -11.15 -0.83
C PRO A 50 10.74 -12.12 -1.89
N SER A 51 10.07 -13.20 -1.47
CA SER A 51 9.44 -14.18 -2.37
C SER A 51 8.26 -13.59 -3.12
N THR A 52 7.46 -12.74 -2.46
CA THR A 52 6.39 -11.98 -3.09
C THR A 52 6.98 -10.91 -4.02
N TRP A 53 8.01 -10.19 -3.59
CA TRP A 53 8.69 -9.19 -4.43
C TRP A 53 9.22 -9.78 -5.74
N THR A 54 9.79 -10.98 -5.70
CA THR A 54 10.30 -11.65 -6.91
C THR A 54 9.21 -11.83 -7.98
N GLN A 55 7.95 -12.03 -7.56
CA GLN A 55 6.83 -12.21 -8.49
C GLN A 55 6.23 -10.88 -8.96
N TYR A 56 6.14 -9.89 -8.08
CA TYR A 56 5.38 -8.65 -8.35
C TYR A 56 6.24 -7.40 -8.52
N GLY A 57 7.52 -7.42 -8.17
CA GLY A 57 8.45 -6.29 -8.24
C GLY A 57 8.93 -5.96 -9.66
N GLN A 58 8.82 -6.90 -10.61
CA GLN A 58 9.19 -6.71 -12.03
C GLN A 58 10.63 -6.19 -12.26
N GLY A 59 11.56 -6.57 -11.38
CA GLY A 59 12.96 -6.12 -11.46
C GLY A 59 13.22 -4.71 -10.92
N GLY A 60 12.21 -4.06 -10.32
CA GLY A 60 12.37 -2.80 -9.62
C GLY A 60 13.05 -2.94 -8.24
N ASP A 61 13.13 -1.82 -7.53
CA ASP A 61 13.68 -1.72 -6.18
C ASP A 61 12.58 -1.83 -5.11
N ILE A 62 12.70 -2.82 -4.20
CA ILE A 62 11.73 -3.05 -3.11
C ILE A 62 11.63 -1.86 -2.16
N HIS A 63 12.71 -1.08 -2.04
CA HIS A 63 12.80 0.09 -1.18
C HIS A 63 12.38 1.38 -1.88
N ASP A 64 12.23 1.39 -3.20
CA ASP A 64 11.70 2.54 -3.93
C ASP A 64 10.17 2.61 -3.76
N PRO A 65 9.61 3.74 -3.27
CA PRO A 65 8.17 3.85 -3.06
C PRO A 65 7.33 3.68 -4.33
N HIS A 66 7.82 4.12 -5.48
CA HIS A 66 7.08 4.00 -6.73
C HIS A 66 6.96 2.53 -7.15
N ASP A 67 8.09 1.83 -7.22
CA ASP A 67 8.14 0.41 -7.57
C ASP A 67 7.32 -0.43 -6.59
N SER A 68 7.46 -0.16 -5.28
CA SER A 68 6.74 -0.87 -4.23
C SER A 68 5.23 -0.70 -4.33
N ILE A 69 4.74 0.53 -4.58
CA ILE A 69 3.31 0.81 -4.78
C ILE A 69 2.77 0.12 -6.03
N LEU A 70 3.51 0.13 -7.15
CA LEU A 70 3.07 -0.56 -8.36
C LEU A 70 3.04 -2.08 -8.16
N ALA A 71 3.98 -2.65 -7.40
CA ALA A 71 3.98 -4.06 -7.04
C ALA A 71 2.76 -4.43 -6.19
N ALA A 72 2.40 -3.59 -5.20
CA ALA A 72 1.18 -3.77 -4.39
C ALA A 72 -0.08 -3.76 -5.24
N ALA A 73 -0.19 -2.85 -6.21
CA ALA A 73 -1.33 -2.84 -7.12
C ALA A 73 -1.43 -4.12 -7.95
N ARG A 74 -0.31 -4.64 -8.48
CA ARG A 74 -0.27 -5.92 -9.20
C ARG A 74 -0.67 -7.09 -8.31
N TYR A 75 -0.17 -7.12 -7.08
CA TYR A 75 -0.52 -8.13 -6.09
C TYR A 75 -2.04 -8.13 -5.80
N LEU A 76 -2.62 -6.96 -5.56
CA LEU A 76 -4.05 -6.83 -5.28
C LEU A 76 -4.90 -7.29 -6.47
N VAL A 77 -4.55 -6.90 -7.70
CA VAL A 77 -5.26 -7.34 -8.91
C VAL A 77 -5.20 -8.85 -9.06
N ARG A 78 -4.05 -9.47 -8.82
CA ARG A 78 -3.90 -10.93 -8.87
C ARG A 78 -4.82 -11.64 -7.88
N ASN A 79 -5.17 -11.00 -6.77
CA ASN A 79 -5.98 -11.54 -5.69
C ASN A 79 -7.44 -11.05 -5.69
N GLY A 80 -7.91 -10.43 -6.78
CA GLY A 80 -9.32 -10.14 -7.00
C GLY A 80 -9.69 -8.66 -7.06
N ALA A 81 -8.74 -7.74 -6.89
CA ALA A 81 -9.00 -6.33 -7.15
C ALA A 81 -9.30 -6.09 -8.65
N PRO A 82 -10.14 -5.10 -9.00
CA PRO A 82 -10.90 -4.24 -8.09
C PRO A 82 -12.24 -4.84 -7.60
N TYR A 83 -12.67 -5.98 -8.16
CA TYR A 83 -14.03 -6.50 -7.94
C TYR A 83 -14.24 -7.13 -6.56
N ASN A 84 -13.18 -7.63 -5.92
CA ASN A 84 -13.21 -8.20 -4.59
C ASN A 84 -12.02 -7.68 -3.76
N MET A 85 -12.09 -6.40 -3.40
CA MET A 85 -11.03 -5.74 -2.63
C MET A 85 -10.80 -6.40 -1.26
N ARG A 86 -11.85 -6.78 -0.52
CA ARG A 86 -11.69 -7.43 0.79
C ARG A 86 -10.89 -8.73 0.69
N ASN A 87 -11.17 -9.57 -0.32
CA ASN A 87 -10.35 -10.77 -0.54
C ASN A 87 -8.91 -10.42 -0.93
N ALA A 88 -8.72 -9.45 -1.83
CA ALA A 88 -7.38 -9.04 -2.25
C ALA A 88 -6.53 -8.54 -1.08
N ILE A 89 -7.12 -7.78 -0.16
CA ILE A 89 -6.47 -7.28 1.06
C ILE A 89 -6.22 -8.42 2.05
N PHE A 90 -7.17 -9.35 2.21
CA PHE A 90 -6.97 -10.53 3.05
C PHE A 90 -5.83 -11.44 2.56
N GLN A 91 -5.61 -11.54 1.25
CA GLN A 91 -4.44 -12.24 0.73
C GLN A 91 -3.14 -11.51 1.06
N TYR A 92 -3.17 -10.17 1.05
CA TYR A 92 -2.04 -9.32 1.42
C TYR A 92 -1.60 -9.59 2.86
N ASN A 93 -2.56 -9.64 3.78
CA ASN A 93 -2.38 -10.03 5.17
C ASN A 93 -3.61 -10.80 5.65
N HIS A 94 -3.41 -12.05 6.10
CA HIS A 94 -4.46 -13.02 6.44
C HIS A 94 -5.13 -12.71 7.81
N ASP A 95 -5.45 -11.44 8.02
CA ASP A 95 -6.05 -10.90 9.24
C ASP A 95 -7.23 -9.99 8.86
N TYR A 96 -8.41 -10.28 9.40
CA TYR A 96 -9.59 -9.47 9.15
C TYR A 96 -9.55 -8.10 9.85
N ASP A 97 -8.83 -7.97 10.98
CA ASP A 97 -8.64 -6.67 11.63
C ASP A 97 -7.80 -5.75 10.72
N TYR A 98 -6.80 -6.31 10.02
CA TYR A 98 -6.05 -5.60 8.99
C TYR A 98 -6.95 -5.17 7.81
N VAL A 99 -7.81 -6.08 7.32
CA VAL A 99 -8.77 -5.75 6.25
C VAL A 99 -9.68 -4.60 6.66
N ASP A 100 -10.21 -4.62 7.88
CA ASP A 100 -11.10 -3.59 8.39
C ASP A 100 -10.37 -2.26 8.63
N ALA A 101 -9.11 -2.30 9.09
CA ALA A 101 -8.26 -1.11 9.20
C ALA A 101 -8.02 -0.46 7.84
N VAL A 102 -7.68 -1.25 6.81
CA VAL A 102 -7.49 -0.77 5.44
C VAL A 102 -8.78 -0.14 4.89
N GLU A 103 -9.94 -0.79 5.07
CA GLU A 103 -11.23 -0.24 4.64
C GLU A 103 -11.59 1.07 5.36
N SER A 104 -11.29 1.16 6.66
CA SER A 104 -11.52 2.36 7.47
C SER A 104 -10.68 3.54 6.98
N PHE A 105 -9.37 3.35 6.79
CA PHE A 105 -8.50 4.39 6.25
C PHE A 105 -8.83 4.73 4.80
N ALA A 106 -9.22 3.76 3.98
CA ALA A 106 -9.63 4.01 2.61
C ALA A 106 -10.89 4.89 2.56
N ARG A 107 -11.85 4.66 3.46
CA ARG A 107 -13.01 5.55 3.64
C ARG A 107 -12.59 6.96 4.06
N ALA A 108 -11.72 7.08 5.06
CA ALA A 108 -11.23 8.37 5.54
C ALA A 108 -10.51 9.15 4.42
N TYR A 109 -9.65 8.49 3.64
CA TYR A 109 -8.97 9.05 2.48
C TYR A 109 -9.97 9.61 1.46
N ARG A 110 -11.04 8.87 1.14
CA ARG A 110 -12.04 9.29 0.15
C ARG A 110 -12.87 10.48 0.64
N THR A 111 -13.18 10.54 1.93
CA THR A 111 -13.99 11.61 2.51
C THR A 111 -13.23 12.91 2.76
N ASP A 112 -11.90 12.85 2.80
CA ASP A 112 -11.07 13.98 3.15
C ASP A 112 -9.86 14.13 2.21
N PRO A 113 -9.90 15.10 1.28
CA PRO A 113 -8.82 15.35 0.32
C PRO A 113 -7.46 15.66 0.96
N GLY A 114 -7.45 16.15 2.20
CA GLY A 114 -6.26 16.47 2.98
C GLY A 114 -5.75 15.32 3.85
N TRP A 115 -6.43 14.18 3.89
CA TRP A 115 -6.04 13.03 4.72
C TRP A 115 -4.61 12.60 4.45
N LEU A 116 -4.23 12.43 3.18
CA LEU A 116 -2.89 11.97 2.82
C LEU A 116 -1.81 12.93 3.33
N ASP A 117 -1.99 14.23 3.10
CA ASP A 117 -1.01 15.22 3.48
C ASP A 117 -0.93 15.34 5.01
N ARG A 118 -2.07 15.32 5.73
CA ARG A 118 -2.05 15.31 7.19
C ARG A 118 -1.37 14.07 7.74
N MET A 119 -1.75 12.87 7.31
CA MET A 119 -1.17 11.63 7.85
C MET A 119 0.33 11.53 7.54
N TYR A 120 0.74 11.99 6.36
CA TYR A 120 2.15 12.01 5.97
C TYR A 120 2.99 12.98 6.81
N TYR A 121 2.50 14.20 7.06
CA TYR A 121 3.27 15.24 7.78
C TYR A 121 3.05 15.27 9.30
N TRP A 122 1.93 14.75 9.81
CA TRP A 122 1.66 14.73 11.25
C TRP A 122 2.62 13.79 11.98
N ASN A 123 3.07 12.74 11.31
CA ASN A 123 4.03 11.77 11.84
C ASN A 123 5.51 12.18 11.69
N THR A 124 5.82 13.37 11.15
CA THR A 124 7.21 13.88 11.06
C THR A 124 7.57 14.86 12.18
N PHE A 125 6.62 15.23 13.04
CA PHE A 125 6.81 16.17 14.15
C PHE A 125 6.48 15.58 15.54
N GLY A 126 6.24 14.26 15.61
CA GLY A 126 5.92 13.53 16.86
C GLY A 126 7.10 12.78 17.43
#